data_AF-A0A953ZX50-F1
#
_entry.id   AF-A0A953ZX50-F1
#
_cell.length_a   1.000
_cell.length_b   1.000
_cell.length_c   1.000
_cell.angle_alpha   90.00
_cell.angle_beta   90.00
_cell.angle_gamma   90.00
#
_symmetry.space_group_name_H-M   'P 1'
#
loop_
_entity.id
_entity.type
_entity.pdbx_description
1 polymer ?
#
loop_
_entity_poly.entity_id
_entity_poly.type
_entity_poly.pdbx_seq_one_letter_code
_entity_poly.pdbx_strand_id
1 'polypeptide(L)'
;IRGAALDVFEKEPLAQDHRLLRTPNLVVTPHLGASTKEAKRGVSLDMANQIATCLKRGVVLNGINVPRIAPSEATMVGPYLDLVHNLASFLVQVFPGRVQSLRLTLQGGVPESAASSLTVAMLSGALAHRLEGPVTPVNARRLAEQHQIRVHTESSSMKRDFMNLVRVEAVLDEQRHQISGTVLGQRHGRMVELDSFLLDAIPEGPALVTWHADRPGVLGELGTALGRHAINIARVQLAEHDGQALGILNLSQPLTDDAFAAVASLPGIAVARAVV
;
A
#
# COMPACT_ATOMS: atom_id res chain seq x y z
N ILE A 1 -28.51 -21.18 37.95
CA ILE A 1 -28.51 -21.97 36.70
C ILE A 1 -28.50 -23.45 37.09
N ARG A 2 -29.40 -24.28 36.55
CA ARG A 2 -29.53 -25.70 36.93
C ARG A 2 -28.59 -26.64 36.15
N GLY A 3 -28.12 -26.18 34.98
CA GLY A 3 -27.06 -26.79 34.19
C GLY A 3 -26.75 -25.93 32.96
N ALA A 4 -25.62 -26.19 32.29
CA ALA A 4 -25.22 -25.51 31.06
C ALA A 4 -24.34 -26.42 30.18
N ALA A 5 -24.19 -26.06 28.90
CA ALA A 5 -23.28 -26.69 27.96
C ALA A 5 -22.50 -25.61 27.19
N LEU A 6 -21.18 -25.73 27.11
CA LEU A 6 -20.30 -24.77 26.44
C LEU A 6 -19.40 -25.49 25.43
N ASP A 7 -19.36 -24.96 24.20
CA ASP A 7 -18.48 -25.46 23.14
C ASP A 7 -17.33 -24.50 22.81
N VAL A 8 -17.46 -23.21 23.15
CA VAL A 8 -16.48 -22.16 22.82
C VAL A 8 -16.08 -21.38 24.06
N PHE A 9 -14.86 -20.84 24.07
CA PHE A 9 -14.28 -20.14 25.21
C PHE A 9 -13.51 -18.88 24.78
N GLU A 10 -13.38 -17.91 25.69
CA GLU A 10 -12.68 -16.66 25.40
C GLU A 10 -11.19 -16.86 25.05
N LYS A 11 -10.55 -17.82 25.70
CA LYS A 11 -9.18 -18.25 25.39
C LYS A 11 -9.16 -19.76 25.15
N GLU A 12 -8.78 -20.15 23.95
CA GLU A 12 -8.62 -21.55 23.54
C GLU A 12 -7.15 -21.87 23.24
N PRO A 13 -6.62 -23.04 23.66
CA PRO A 13 -7.31 -24.10 24.38
C PRO A 13 -7.54 -23.77 25.86
N LEU A 14 -8.56 -24.39 26.46
CA LEU A 14 -8.81 -24.28 27.90
C LEU A 14 -7.63 -24.88 28.68
N ALA A 15 -7.19 -24.20 29.74
CA ALA A 15 -6.17 -24.73 30.64
C ALA A 15 -6.66 -26.00 31.34
N GLN A 16 -5.77 -26.97 31.59
CA GLN A 16 -6.13 -28.26 32.19
C GLN A 16 -6.70 -28.15 33.62
N ASP A 17 -6.32 -27.09 34.34
CA ASP A 17 -6.77 -26.78 35.70
C ASP A 17 -7.93 -25.79 35.74
N HIS A 18 -8.49 -25.41 34.59
CA HIS A 18 -9.54 -24.39 34.50
C HIS A 18 -10.80 -24.81 35.27
N ARG A 19 -11.32 -23.88 36.10
CA ARG A 19 -12.45 -24.13 37.02
C ARG A 19 -13.68 -24.74 36.33
N LEU A 20 -13.96 -24.34 35.08
CA LEU A 20 -15.10 -24.85 34.30
C LEU A 20 -15.06 -26.37 34.11
N LEU A 21 -13.88 -26.99 34.02
CA LEU A 21 -13.74 -28.44 33.86
C LEU A 21 -14.21 -29.23 35.09
N ARG A 22 -14.31 -28.57 36.25
CA ARG A 22 -14.72 -29.17 37.53
C ARG A 22 -16.08 -28.68 38.01
N THR A 23 -16.76 -27.83 37.24
CA THR A 23 -18.05 -27.27 37.64
C THR A 23 -19.14 -28.35 37.49
N PRO A 24 -19.86 -28.68 38.58
CA PRO A 24 -20.94 -29.65 38.49
C PRO A 24 -22.08 -29.13 37.60
N ASN A 25 -22.75 -30.04 36.88
CA ASN A 25 -23.83 -29.74 35.93
C ASN A 25 -23.42 -28.85 34.75
N LEU A 26 -22.13 -28.82 34.39
CA LEU A 26 -21.62 -28.15 33.20
C LEU A 26 -21.02 -29.18 32.23
N VAL A 27 -21.54 -29.24 31.01
CA VAL A 27 -20.94 -30.00 29.90
C VAL A 27 -20.02 -29.08 29.12
N VAL A 28 -18.82 -29.55 28.80
CA VAL A 28 -17.85 -28.80 27.98
C VAL A 28 -17.43 -29.65 26.79
N THR A 29 -17.37 -29.03 25.61
CA THR A 29 -16.84 -29.63 24.40
C THR A 29 -15.76 -28.72 23.79
N PRO A 30 -14.68 -29.26 23.21
CA PRO A 30 -13.58 -28.45 22.69
C PRO A 30 -13.85 -27.97 21.26
N HIS A 31 -14.76 -27.01 21.10
CA HIS A 31 -15.08 -26.35 19.83
C HIS A 31 -15.43 -27.36 18.72
N LEU A 32 -16.31 -28.31 19.04
CA LEU A 32 -16.67 -29.42 18.17
C LEU A 32 -17.88 -29.13 17.27
N GLY A 33 -18.54 -27.98 17.40
CA GLY A 33 -19.76 -27.64 16.66
C GLY A 33 -19.66 -27.81 15.14
N ALA A 34 -18.50 -27.51 14.55
CA ALA A 34 -18.23 -27.69 13.12
C ALA A 34 -17.39 -28.94 12.78
N SER A 35 -17.05 -29.77 13.78
CA SER A 35 -16.15 -30.92 13.62
C SER A 35 -16.87 -32.19 13.13
N THR A 36 -17.81 -32.04 12.18
CA THR A 36 -18.53 -33.16 11.54
C THR A 36 -18.01 -33.43 10.13
N LYS A 37 -18.23 -34.65 9.61
CA LYS A 37 -17.80 -35.02 8.25
C LYS A 37 -18.57 -34.21 7.21
N GLU A 38 -19.86 -33.98 7.47
CA GLU A 38 -20.80 -33.26 6.63
C GLU A 38 -20.41 -31.79 6.51
N ALA A 39 -20.13 -31.12 7.64
CA ALA A 39 -19.71 -29.72 7.64
C ALA A 39 -18.36 -29.53 6.92
N LYS A 40 -17.37 -30.39 7.19
CA LYS A 40 -16.06 -30.35 6.51
C LYS A 40 -16.20 -30.57 5.00
N ARG A 41 -17.05 -31.51 4.57
CA ARG A 41 -17.35 -31.74 3.15
C ARG A 41 -18.04 -30.53 2.52
N GLY A 42 -19.03 -29.94 3.19
CA GLY A 42 -19.72 -28.74 2.74
C GLY A 42 -18.76 -27.56 2.52
N VAL A 43 -17.98 -27.21 3.55
CA VAL A 43 -16.97 -26.13 3.47
C VAL A 43 -15.94 -26.40 2.38
N SER A 44 -15.48 -27.65 2.22
CA SER A 44 -14.52 -28.00 1.17
C SER A 44 -15.09 -27.83 -0.23
N LEU A 45 -16.34 -28.26 -0.46
CA LEU A 45 -17.04 -28.07 -1.74
C LEU A 45 -17.29 -26.60 -2.03
N ASP A 46 -17.72 -25.84 -1.03
CA ASP A 46 -17.94 -24.40 -1.17
C ASP A 46 -16.64 -23.68 -1.54
N MET A 47 -15.53 -24.01 -0.88
CA MET A 47 -14.23 -23.42 -1.18
C MET A 47 -13.73 -23.82 -2.57
N ALA A 48 -13.88 -25.08 -2.97
CA ALA A 48 -13.53 -25.54 -4.32
C ALA A 48 -14.36 -24.82 -5.41
N ASN A 49 -15.66 -24.64 -5.18
CA ASN A 49 -16.55 -23.92 -6.10
C ASN A 49 -16.20 -22.42 -6.19
N GLN A 50 -15.85 -21.79 -5.07
CA GLN A 50 -15.39 -20.41 -5.03
C GLN A 50 -14.08 -20.22 -5.79
N ILE A 51 -13.09 -21.11 -5.59
CA ILE A 51 -11.83 -21.10 -6.35
C ILE A 51 -12.11 -21.30 -7.85
N ALA A 52 -12.94 -22.27 -8.21
CA ALA A 52 -13.29 -22.53 -9.61
C ALA A 52 -14.00 -21.35 -10.26
N THR A 53 -14.90 -20.68 -9.53
CA THR A 53 -15.63 -19.49 -10.01
C THR A 53 -14.69 -18.30 -10.16
N CYS A 54 -13.76 -18.10 -9.21
CA CYS A 54 -12.70 -17.09 -9.32
C CYS A 54 -11.85 -17.34 -10.57
N LEU A 55 -11.36 -18.56 -10.78
CA LEU A 55 -10.48 -18.89 -11.91
C LEU A 55 -11.19 -18.84 -13.27
N LYS A 56 -12.46 -19.24 -13.34
CA LYS A 56 -13.20 -19.32 -14.61
C LYS A 56 -13.91 -18.02 -14.99
N ARG A 57 -14.41 -17.29 -14.00
CA ARG A 57 -15.30 -16.12 -14.20
C ARG A 57 -14.71 -14.82 -13.66
N GLY A 58 -13.58 -14.88 -12.95
CA GLY A 58 -13.00 -13.70 -12.29
C GLY A 58 -13.83 -13.17 -11.12
N VAL A 59 -14.82 -13.94 -10.63
CA VAL A 59 -15.74 -13.50 -9.57
C VAL A 59 -15.30 -14.07 -8.24
N VAL A 60 -15.10 -13.19 -7.25
CA VAL A 60 -14.86 -13.59 -5.86
C VAL A 60 -16.13 -13.37 -5.04
N LEU A 61 -16.78 -14.47 -4.62
CA LEU A 61 -18.11 -14.44 -3.98
C LEU A 61 -18.06 -14.14 -2.47
N ASN A 62 -17.12 -14.77 -1.75
CA ASN A 62 -16.96 -14.66 -0.29
C ASN A 62 -15.57 -14.16 0.10
N GLY A 63 -15.00 -13.29 -0.73
CA GLY A 63 -13.71 -12.67 -0.46
C GLY A 63 -13.82 -11.79 0.76
N ILE A 64 -13.30 -12.25 1.90
CA ILE A 64 -13.24 -11.46 3.14
C ILE A 64 -12.45 -10.16 2.88
N ASN A 65 -11.51 -10.20 1.93
CA ASN A 65 -10.57 -9.13 1.62
C ASN A 65 -10.49 -8.81 0.12
N VAL A 66 -11.50 -9.19 -0.66
CA VAL A 66 -11.51 -8.91 -2.10
C VAL A 66 -12.56 -7.84 -2.41
N PRO A 67 -12.22 -6.84 -3.23
CA PRO A 67 -13.20 -5.90 -3.76
C PRO A 67 -14.49 -6.57 -4.22
N ARG A 68 -15.64 -6.03 -3.82
CA ARG A 68 -16.92 -6.30 -4.50
C ARG A 68 -17.00 -5.45 -5.77
N ILE A 69 -16.04 -5.63 -6.66
CA ILE A 69 -15.96 -4.95 -7.94
C ILE A 69 -16.58 -5.87 -8.99
N ALA A 70 -17.39 -5.32 -9.88
CA ALA A 70 -17.95 -6.10 -10.98
C ALA A 70 -16.81 -6.61 -11.88
N PRO A 71 -16.89 -7.83 -12.46
CA PRO A 71 -15.84 -8.34 -13.36
C PRO A 71 -15.50 -7.38 -14.51
N SER A 72 -16.47 -6.60 -14.98
CA SER A 72 -16.29 -5.55 -15.99
C SER A 72 -15.38 -4.40 -15.55
N GLU A 73 -15.35 -4.11 -14.26
CA GLU A 73 -14.53 -3.03 -13.66
C GLU A 73 -13.16 -3.55 -13.19
N ALA A 74 -13.02 -4.86 -12.93
CA ALA A 74 -11.78 -5.45 -12.40
C ALA A 74 -10.56 -5.20 -13.30
N THR A 75 -10.73 -5.30 -14.62
CA THR A 75 -9.66 -5.01 -15.60
C THR A 75 -9.17 -3.56 -15.53
N MET A 76 -10.08 -2.63 -15.26
CA MET A 76 -9.75 -1.20 -15.12
C MET A 76 -9.11 -0.92 -13.77
N VAL A 77 -9.63 -1.49 -12.69
CA VAL A 77 -9.19 -1.19 -11.31
C VAL A 77 -7.87 -1.88 -10.96
N GLY A 78 -7.60 -3.06 -11.52
CA GLY A 78 -6.40 -3.85 -11.24
C GLY A 78 -5.10 -3.01 -11.25
N PRO A 79 -4.76 -2.33 -12.36
CA PRO A 79 -3.57 -1.47 -12.43
C PRO A 79 -3.54 -0.32 -11.41
N TYR A 80 -4.69 0.18 -10.94
CA TYR A 80 -4.74 1.21 -9.91
C TYR A 80 -4.44 0.67 -8.51
N LEU A 81 -4.65 -0.63 -8.25
CA LEU A 81 -4.27 -1.22 -6.97
C LEU A 81 -2.76 -1.13 -6.76
N ASP A 82 -1.99 -1.56 -7.76
CA ASP A 82 -0.52 -1.49 -7.72
C ASP A 82 -0.04 -0.04 -7.69
N LEU A 83 -0.61 0.82 -8.54
CA LEU A 83 -0.26 2.23 -8.55
C LEU A 83 -0.51 2.90 -7.20
N VAL A 84 -1.70 2.79 -6.62
CA VAL A 84 -2.02 3.44 -5.34
C VAL A 84 -1.15 2.89 -4.21
N HIS A 85 -0.87 1.59 -4.20
CA HIS A 85 0.07 0.99 -3.26
C HIS A 85 1.46 1.63 -3.37
N ASN A 86 1.99 1.68 -4.59
CA ASN A 86 3.31 2.20 -4.90
C ASN A 86 3.43 3.69 -4.60
N LEU A 87 2.43 4.50 -4.96
CA LEU A 87 2.40 5.93 -4.64
C LEU A 87 2.42 6.17 -3.13
N ALA A 88 1.62 5.41 -2.37
CA ALA A 88 1.56 5.53 -0.93
C ALA A 88 2.87 5.11 -0.25
N SER A 89 3.48 4.00 -0.71
CA SER A 89 4.80 3.56 -0.26
C SER A 89 5.88 4.60 -0.57
N PHE A 90 5.93 5.08 -1.82
CA PHE A 90 6.89 6.08 -2.26
C PHE A 90 6.79 7.36 -1.41
N LEU A 91 5.58 7.88 -1.21
CA LEU A 91 5.34 9.12 -0.46
C LEU A 91 5.89 9.04 0.97
N VAL A 92 5.61 7.93 1.69
CA VAL A 92 6.07 7.78 3.08
C VAL A 92 7.53 7.41 3.20
N GLN A 93 8.18 6.86 2.18
CA GLN A 93 9.63 6.60 2.20
C GLN A 93 10.41 7.89 1.93
N VAL A 94 9.88 8.73 1.05
CA VAL A 94 10.50 10.00 0.66
C VAL A 94 10.42 11.04 1.78
N PHE A 95 9.25 11.21 2.39
CA PHE A 95 9.05 12.21 3.43
C PHE A 95 9.13 11.56 4.82
N PRO A 96 10.03 12.01 5.71
CA PRO A 96 10.14 11.46 7.05
C PRO A 96 8.95 11.85 7.94
N GLY A 97 8.83 11.20 9.10
CA GLY A 97 7.85 11.55 10.14
C GLY A 97 6.73 10.54 10.33
N ARG A 98 5.97 10.65 11.42
CA ARG A 98 4.89 9.71 11.75
C ARG A 98 3.67 9.98 10.86
N VAL A 99 3.11 8.91 10.27
CA VAL A 99 1.84 8.98 9.54
C VAL A 99 0.71 9.29 10.51
N GLN A 100 0.10 10.47 10.38
CA GLN A 100 -1.05 10.91 11.17
C GLN A 100 -2.37 10.75 10.41
N SER A 101 -2.33 10.96 9.09
CA SER A 101 -3.48 10.72 8.22
C SER A 101 -3.08 10.36 6.80
N LEU A 102 -3.92 9.56 6.15
CA LEU A 102 -3.84 9.22 4.73
C LEU A 102 -5.18 9.53 4.07
N ARG A 103 -5.14 10.22 2.92
CA ARG A 103 -6.31 10.50 2.09
C ARG A 103 -6.10 9.95 0.70
N LEU A 104 -7.11 9.27 0.17
CA LEU A 104 -7.19 8.86 -1.23
C LEU A 104 -8.29 9.66 -1.93
N THR A 105 -7.92 10.38 -2.98
CA THR A 105 -8.88 11.08 -3.84
C THR A 105 -8.91 10.40 -5.21
N LEU A 106 -10.08 9.92 -5.61
CA LEU A 106 -10.35 9.36 -6.93
C LEU A 106 -10.91 10.45 -7.82
N GLN A 107 -10.34 10.65 -9.00
CA GLN A 107 -10.82 11.66 -9.94
C GLN A 107 -11.06 11.04 -11.33
N GLY A 108 -12.07 11.57 -12.01
CA GLY A 108 -12.39 11.19 -13.38
C GLY A 108 -13.19 9.89 -13.45
N GLY A 109 -12.78 8.96 -14.32
CA GLY A 109 -13.50 7.71 -14.59
C GLY A 109 -13.17 6.54 -13.66
N VAL A 110 -12.40 6.73 -12.60
CA VAL A 110 -12.15 5.67 -11.61
C VAL A 110 -13.45 5.39 -10.85
N PRO A 111 -13.98 4.15 -10.87
CA PRO A 111 -15.29 3.87 -10.30
C PRO A 111 -15.28 3.97 -8.78
N GLU A 112 -16.32 4.58 -8.21
CA GLU A 112 -16.46 4.73 -6.75
C GLU A 112 -16.53 3.37 -6.03
N SER A 113 -17.02 2.32 -6.70
CA SER A 113 -17.01 0.93 -6.23
C SER A 113 -15.59 0.43 -5.88
N ALA A 114 -14.55 1.01 -6.48
CA ALA A 114 -13.15 0.66 -6.22
C ALA A 114 -12.57 1.32 -4.96
N ALA A 115 -13.23 2.35 -4.42
CA ALA A 115 -12.70 3.18 -3.33
C ALA A 115 -12.21 2.36 -2.14
N SER A 116 -13.00 1.38 -1.70
CA SER A 116 -12.63 0.53 -0.56
C SER A 116 -11.33 -0.25 -0.80
N SER A 117 -11.10 -0.73 -2.02
CA SER A 117 -9.95 -1.57 -2.35
C SER A 117 -8.70 -0.75 -2.61
N LEU A 118 -8.85 0.38 -3.29
CA LEU A 118 -7.75 1.34 -3.47
C LEU A 118 -7.32 1.93 -2.12
N THR A 119 -8.26 2.14 -1.18
CA THR A 119 -7.92 2.54 0.19
C THR A 119 -7.05 1.49 0.89
N VAL A 120 -7.40 0.20 0.75
CA VAL A 120 -6.60 -0.89 1.32
C VAL A 120 -5.21 -0.97 0.66
N ALA A 121 -5.11 -0.75 -0.65
CA ALA A 121 -3.84 -0.67 -1.35
C ALA A 121 -2.97 0.48 -0.82
N MET A 122 -3.56 1.68 -0.65
CA MET A 122 -2.90 2.85 -0.06
C MET A 122 -2.36 2.54 1.33
N LEU A 123 -3.20 1.99 2.22
CA LEU A 123 -2.79 1.64 3.57
C LEU A 123 -1.69 0.57 3.58
N SER A 124 -1.80 -0.43 2.72
CA SER A 124 -0.80 -1.50 2.64
C SER A 124 0.56 -0.94 2.21
N GLY A 125 0.61 -0.03 1.24
CA GLY A 125 1.84 0.59 0.77
C GLY A 125 2.45 1.54 1.80
N ALA A 126 1.64 2.43 2.39
CA ALA A 126 2.12 3.39 3.37
C ALA A 126 2.58 2.75 4.69
N LEU A 127 1.88 1.74 5.18
CA LEU A 127 2.18 1.19 6.51
C LEU A 127 3.31 0.16 6.49
N ALA A 128 3.56 -0.51 5.36
CA ALA A 128 4.60 -1.54 5.25
C ALA A 128 6.01 -1.04 5.61
N HIS A 129 6.31 0.24 5.36
CA HIS A 129 7.61 0.84 5.66
C HIS A 129 7.64 1.61 6.99
N ARG A 130 6.52 1.67 7.72
CA ARG A 130 6.36 2.51 8.92
C ARG A 130 6.04 1.72 10.18
N LEU A 131 5.47 0.54 10.04
CA LEU A 131 5.10 -0.32 11.16
C LEU A 131 6.01 -1.55 11.22
N GLU A 132 6.25 -2.03 12.44
CA GLU A 132 6.92 -3.30 12.64
C GLU A 132 5.97 -4.47 12.35
N GLY A 133 6.45 -5.43 11.57
CA GLY A 133 5.70 -6.65 11.23
C GLY A 133 4.95 -6.59 9.90
N PRO A 134 4.36 -7.72 9.47
CA PRO A 134 3.78 -7.84 8.14
C PRO A 134 2.48 -7.03 8.01
N VAL A 135 2.49 -6.04 7.12
CA VAL A 135 1.29 -5.35 6.66
C VAL A 135 0.73 -6.10 5.45
N THR A 136 -0.57 -6.38 5.49
CA THR A 136 -1.30 -7.08 4.43
C THR A 136 -2.60 -6.35 4.13
N PRO A 137 -3.20 -6.57 2.94
CA PRO A 137 -4.53 -6.03 2.64
C PRO A 137 -5.60 -6.40 3.68
N VAL A 138 -5.42 -7.50 4.40
CA VAL A 138 -6.33 -8.01 5.43
C VAL A 138 -6.26 -7.20 6.72
N ASN A 139 -5.04 -6.85 7.16
CA ASN A 139 -4.82 -6.23 8.45
C ASN A 139 -4.60 -4.70 8.38
N ALA A 140 -4.36 -4.13 7.19
CA ALA A 140 -3.96 -2.74 7.02
C ALA A 140 -4.93 -1.73 7.66
N ARG A 141 -6.25 -1.95 7.55
CA ARG A 141 -7.26 -1.08 8.19
C ARG A 141 -7.20 -1.15 9.72
N ARG A 142 -7.16 -2.37 10.26
CA ARG A 142 -7.04 -2.61 11.70
C ARG A 142 -5.76 -1.99 12.25
N LEU A 143 -4.63 -2.12 11.53
CA LEU A 143 -3.36 -1.50 11.91
C LEU A 143 -3.46 0.03 11.88
N ALA A 144 -4.06 0.62 10.85
CA ALA A 144 -4.29 2.07 10.80
C ALA A 144 -5.08 2.56 12.03
N GLU A 145 -6.15 1.87 12.40
CA GLU A 145 -6.96 2.20 13.58
C GLU A 145 -6.15 2.06 14.88
N GLN A 146 -5.41 0.96 15.05
CA GLN A 146 -4.56 0.73 16.23
C GLN A 146 -3.50 1.82 16.42
N HIS A 147 -2.95 2.34 15.32
CA HIS A 147 -1.95 3.41 15.33
C HIS A 147 -2.57 4.82 15.27
N GLN A 148 -3.90 4.93 15.35
CA GLN A 148 -4.67 6.17 15.33
C GLN A 148 -4.46 7.01 14.06
N ILE A 149 -4.28 6.34 12.93
CA ILE A 149 -4.10 6.95 11.62
C ILE A 149 -5.48 7.27 11.04
N ARG A 150 -5.75 8.55 10.76
CA ARG A 150 -7.00 8.96 10.12
C ARG A 150 -6.99 8.58 8.65
N VAL A 151 -8.02 7.89 8.18
CA VAL A 151 -8.12 7.45 6.79
C VAL A 151 -9.36 8.08 6.15
N HIS A 152 -9.16 8.78 5.04
CA HIS A 152 -10.24 9.38 4.27
C HIS A 152 -10.17 8.93 2.81
N THR A 153 -11.33 8.69 2.21
CA THR A 153 -11.42 8.40 0.78
C THR A 153 -12.56 9.20 0.20
N GLU A 154 -12.31 9.87 -0.90
CA GLU A 154 -13.28 10.71 -1.58
C GLU A 154 -13.20 10.51 -3.09
N SER A 155 -14.34 10.71 -3.75
CA SER A 155 -14.45 10.68 -5.21
C SER A 155 -14.83 12.08 -5.68
N SER A 156 -14.15 12.57 -6.71
CA SER A 156 -14.41 13.87 -7.32
C SER A 156 -14.73 13.71 -8.80
N SER A 157 -15.82 14.35 -9.23
CA SER A 157 -16.24 14.40 -10.64
C SER A 157 -15.52 15.48 -11.44
N MET A 158 -14.68 16.31 -10.80
CA MET A 158 -13.91 17.35 -11.51
C MET A 158 -12.81 16.71 -12.35
N LYS A 159 -12.94 16.85 -13.68
CA LYS A 159 -11.91 16.49 -14.65
C LYS A 159 -10.90 17.63 -14.73
N ARG A 160 -9.74 17.48 -14.08
CA ARG A 160 -8.52 18.22 -14.46
C ARG A 160 -7.83 17.49 -15.61
N ASP A 161 -6.65 17.93 -16.06
CA ASP A 161 -5.97 17.56 -17.32
C ASP A 161 -5.81 16.05 -17.63
N PHE A 162 -6.11 15.15 -16.69
CA PHE A 162 -6.15 13.70 -16.88
C PHE A 162 -7.58 13.13 -16.78
N MET A 163 -7.92 12.20 -17.68
CA MET A 163 -9.24 11.54 -17.68
C MET A 163 -9.50 10.69 -16.43
N ASN A 164 -8.45 10.11 -15.86
CA ASN A 164 -8.47 9.29 -14.64
C ASN A 164 -7.23 9.63 -13.81
N LEU A 165 -7.41 10.02 -12.55
CA LEU A 165 -6.30 10.35 -11.64
C LEU A 165 -6.61 9.78 -10.26
N VAL A 166 -5.59 9.23 -9.61
CA VAL A 166 -5.62 8.92 -8.17
C VAL A 166 -4.61 9.81 -7.47
N ARG A 167 -5.01 10.38 -6.34
CA ARG A 167 -4.14 11.18 -5.49
C ARG A 167 -4.09 10.59 -4.10
N VAL A 168 -2.88 10.41 -3.59
CA VAL A 168 -2.63 10.03 -2.20
C VAL A 168 -2.06 11.25 -1.48
N GLU A 169 -2.67 11.64 -0.38
CA GLU A 169 -2.15 12.67 0.51
C GLU A 169 -1.80 12.04 1.85
N ALA A 170 -0.64 12.41 2.41
CA ALA A 170 -0.22 12.03 3.74
C ALA A 170 0.02 13.27 4.59
N VAL A 171 -0.37 13.22 5.86
CA VAL A 171 0.13 14.16 6.87
C VAL A 171 1.13 13.41 7.73
N LEU A 172 2.38 13.89 7.70
CA LEU A 172 3.56 13.32 8.35
C LEU A 172 4.12 14.39 9.29
N ASP A 173 4.03 14.16 10.61
CA ASP A 173 4.44 15.14 11.64
C ASP A 173 3.97 16.59 11.33
N GLU A 174 2.66 16.77 11.11
CA GLU A 174 2.00 18.04 10.74
C GLU A 174 2.35 18.60 9.33
N GLN A 175 3.28 17.98 8.59
CA GLN A 175 3.56 18.36 7.20
C GLN A 175 2.66 17.58 6.25
N ARG A 176 2.02 18.29 5.32
CA ARG A 176 1.19 17.68 4.27
C ARG A 176 2.03 17.47 3.02
N HIS A 177 2.00 16.24 2.52
CA HIS A 177 2.56 15.89 1.22
C HIS A 177 1.52 15.17 0.37
N GLN A 178 1.60 15.35 -0.93
CA GLN A 178 0.71 14.72 -1.90
C GLN A 178 1.48 14.11 -3.07
N ILE A 179 0.92 13.05 -3.62
CA ILE A 179 1.42 12.40 -4.83
C ILE A 179 0.23 12.00 -5.69
N SER A 180 0.29 12.29 -6.98
CA SER A 180 -0.77 11.90 -7.92
C SER A 180 -0.23 10.96 -8.98
N GLY A 181 -1.09 10.06 -9.46
CA GLY A 181 -0.76 9.17 -10.54
C GLY A 181 -1.94 8.79 -11.42
N THR A 182 -1.61 8.29 -12.60
CA THR A 182 -2.57 7.78 -13.58
C THR A 182 -2.05 6.48 -14.18
N VAL A 183 -2.95 5.69 -14.77
CA VAL A 183 -2.58 4.49 -15.53
C VAL A 183 -2.63 4.83 -17.02
N LEU A 184 -1.48 4.69 -17.69
CA LEU A 184 -1.39 4.83 -19.15
C LEU A 184 -1.46 3.46 -19.82
N GLY A 185 -2.33 3.33 -20.82
CA GLY A 185 -2.59 2.05 -21.48
C GLY A 185 -3.23 1.04 -20.51
N GLN A 186 -2.83 -0.23 -20.59
CA GLN A 186 -3.46 -1.30 -19.79
C GLN A 186 -2.73 -1.66 -18.48
N ARG A 187 -1.49 -1.23 -18.27
CA ARG A 187 -0.68 -1.72 -17.12
C ARG A 187 0.34 -0.75 -16.53
N HIS A 188 0.59 0.40 -17.15
CA HIS A 188 1.72 1.22 -16.75
C HIS A 188 1.26 2.36 -15.84
N GLY A 189 1.44 2.19 -14.53
CA GLY A 189 1.28 3.26 -13.56
C GLY A 189 2.32 4.36 -13.78
N ARG A 190 1.88 5.61 -13.71
CA ARG A 190 2.73 6.80 -13.74
C ARG A 190 2.41 7.68 -12.56
N MET A 191 3.44 8.11 -11.86
CA MET A 191 3.41 9.25 -10.96
C MET A 191 3.51 10.51 -11.82
N VAL A 192 2.51 11.37 -11.73
CA VAL A 192 2.43 12.60 -12.54
C VAL A 192 2.65 13.87 -11.73
N GLU A 193 2.63 13.76 -10.42
CA GLU A 193 2.77 14.89 -9.49
C GLU A 193 3.37 14.40 -8.17
N LEU A 194 4.31 15.15 -7.62
CA LEU A 194 4.79 15.05 -6.24
C LEU A 194 4.82 16.45 -5.63
N ASP A 195 4.00 16.71 -4.62
CA ASP A 195 3.70 18.04 -4.09
C ASP A 195 3.34 19.03 -5.20
N SER A 196 4.24 19.98 -5.53
CA SER A 196 4.04 20.97 -6.60
C SER A 196 4.79 20.63 -7.89
N PHE A 197 5.57 19.55 -7.90
CA PHE A 197 6.36 19.13 -9.05
C PHE A 197 5.51 18.28 -9.99
N LEU A 198 5.35 18.73 -11.23
CA LEU A 198 4.75 17.95 -12.31
C LEU A 198 5.83 17.11 -13.01
N LEU A 199 5.57 15.82 -13.19
CA LEU A 199 6.54 14.86 -13.74
C LEU A 199 5.86 13.68 -14.44
N ASP A 200 6.64 12.74 -14.98
CA ASP A 200 6.15 11.48 -15.55
C ASP A 200 7.09 10.33 -15.13
N ALA A 201 6.99 9.91 -13.88
CA ALA A 201 7.88 8.91 -13.30
C ALA A 201 7.17 7.57 -13.06
N ILE A 202 7.96 6.52 -12.90
CA ILE A 202 7.47 5.18 -12.57
C ILE A 202 7.76 4.94 -11.09
N PRO A 203 6.74 4.84 -10.23
CA PRO A 203 6.91 4.68 -8.79
C PRO A 203 7.20 3.20 -8.43
N GLU A 204 8.08 2.53 -9.17
CA GLU A 204 8.40 1.11 -8.98
C GLU A 204 9.90 0.88 -8.83
N GLY A 205 10.22 -0.10 -7.98
CA GLY A 205 11.58 -0.54 -7.73
C GLY A 205 12.44 0.51 -7.01
N PRO A 206 13.74 0.20 -6.85
CA PRO A 206 14.65 1.07 -6.13
C PRO A 206 14.77 2.43 -6.83
N ALA A 207 14.69 3.51 -6.07
CA ALA A 207 14.84 4.85 -6.59
C ALA A 207 15.66 5.76 -5.65
N LEU A 208 16.38 6.69 -6.25
CA LEU A 208 16.98 7.82 -5.56
C LEU A 208 16.17 9.07 -5.89
N VAL A 209 15.66 9.73 -4.85
CA VAL A 209 14.96 11.01 -4.97
C VAL A 209 15.85 12.12 -4.42
N THR A 210 16.02 13.19 -5.18
CA THR A 210 16.88 14.32 -4.81
C THR A 210 16.17 15.65 -4.99
N TRP A 211 16.29 16.54 -4.00
CA TRP A 211 16.06 17.97 -4.20
C TRP A 211 17.39 18.67 -4.31
N HIS A 212 17.54 19.47 -5.36
CA HIS A 212 18.79 20.15 -5.68
C HIS A 212 18.54 21.51 -6.31
N ALA A 213 19.58 22.35 -6.29
CA ALA A 213 19.56 23.59 -7.05
C ALA A 213 19.69 23.27 -8.54
N ASP A 214 18.86 23.91 -9.38
CA ASP A 214 18.97 23.75 -10.83
C ASP A 214 20.19 24.53 -11.35
N ARG A 215 21.36 23.90 -11.27
CA ARG A 215 22.62 24.46 -11.75
C ARG A 215 23.39 23.46 -12.60
N PRO A 216 24.21 23.93 -13.55
CA PRO A 216 25.03 23.05 -14.38
C PRO A 216 25.90 22.10 -13.55
N GLY A 217 25.94 20.83 -13.95
CA GLY A 217 26.86 19.82 -13.42
C GLY A 217 26.28 18.86 -12.37
N VAL A 218 25.18 19.21 -11.68
CA VAL A 218 24.66 18.39 -10.56
C VAL A 218 24.31 16.96 -10.99
N LEU A 219 23.64 16.78 -12.13
CA LEU A 219 23.32 15.45 -12.65
C LEU A 219 24.55 14.65 -13.08
N GLY A 220 25.59 15.34 -13.57
CA GLY A 220 26.86 14.71 -13.91
C GLY A 220 27.59 14.21 -12.66
N GLU A 221 27.57 15.00 -11.58
CA GLU A 221 28.11 14.60 -10.28
C GLU A 221 27.36 13.40 -9.71
N LEU A 222 26.02 13.42 -9.75
CA LEU A 222 25.16 12.30 -9.32
C LEU A 222 25.47 11.03 -10.11
N GLY A 223 25.47 11.11 -11.44
CA GLY A 223 25.76 9.97 -12.31
C GLY A 223 27.16 9.41 -12.09
N THR A 224 28.15 10.29 -11.88
CA THR A 224 29.52 9.88 -11.57
C THR A 224 29.62 9.19 -10.22
N ALA A 225 28.95 9.73 -9.19
CA ALA A 225 28.92 9.13 -7.86
C ALA A 225 28.31 7.73 -7.90
N LEU A 226 27.12 7.58 -8.49
CA LEU A 226 26.46 6.28 -8.64
C LEU A 226 27.30 5.29 -9.47
N GLY A 227 27.91 5.76 -10.56
CA GLY A 227 28.77 4.94 -11.42
C GLY A 227 30.02 4.40 -10.72
N ARG A 228 30.62 5.17 -9.81
CA ARG A 228 31.77 4.71 -8.99
C ARG A 228 31.40 3.57 -8.05
N HIS A 229 30.14 3.49 -7.65
CA HIS A 229 29.58 2.38 -6.87
C HIS A 229 28.94 1.29 -7.75
N ALA A 230 29.18 1.32 -9.07
CA ALA A 230 28.65 0.38 -10.05
C ALA A 230 27.10 0.26 -10.04
N ILE A 231 26.40 1.35 -9.73
CA ILE A 231 24.94 1.41 -9.74
C ILE A 231 24.46 1.98 -11.07
N ASN A 232 23.76 1.15 -11.85
CA ASN A 232 23.18 1.60 -13.11
C ASN A 232 21.85 2.34 -12.89
N ILE A 233 21.67 3.44 -13.62
CA ILE A 233 20.45 4.25 -13.64
C ILE A 233 19.59 3.79 -14.83
N ALA A 234 18.40 3.27 -14.55
CA ALA A 234 17.48 2.79 -15.57
C ALA A 234 16.65 3.92 -16.19
N ARG A 235 16.24 4.90 -15.35
CA ARG A 235 15.45 6.07 -15.76
C ARG A 235 15.82 7.24 -14.89
N VAL A 236 15.73 8.43 -15.46
CA VAL A 236 15.88 9.71 -14.77
C VAL A 236 14.67 10.54 -15.13
N GLN A 237 13.98 11.07 -14.14
CA GLN A 237 13.02 12.15 -14.33
C GLN A 237 13.38 13.36 -13.50
N LEU A 238 13.15 14.52 -14.12
CA LEU A 238 13.44 15.82 -13.56
C LEU A 238 12.16 16.65 -13.61
N ALA A 239 11.93 17.40 -12.54
CA ALA A 239 10.91 18.42 -12.49
C ALA A 239 11.50 19.65 -11.82
N GLU A 240 11.00 20.82 -12.21
CA GLU A 240 11.39 22.10 -11.64
C GLU A 240 10.13 22.82 -11.16
N HIS A 241 10.25 23.45 -9.99
CA HIS A 241 9.22 24.31 -9.44
C HIS A 241 9.87 25.38 -8.57
N ASP A 242 9.56 26.65 -8.84
CA ASP A 242 10.05 27.82 -8.10
C ASP A 242 11.59 27.88 -7.91
N GLY A 243 12.35 27.45 -8.92
CA GLY A 243 13.81 27.45 -8.92
C GLY A 243 14.45 26.28 -8.17
N GLN A 244 13.65 25.34 -7.68
CA GLN A 244 14.10 24.09 -7.08
C GLN A 244 13.91 22.95 -8.07
N ALA A 245 14.91 22.05 -8.18
CA ALA A 245 14.82 20.85 -9.00
C ALA A 245 14.55 19.61 -8.14
N LEU A 246 13.64 18.76 -8.61
CA LEU A 246 13.39 17.42 -8.12
C LEU A 246 13.93 16.42 -9.16
N GLY A 247 14.77 15.49 -8.69
CA GLY A 247 15.26 14.36 -9.48
C GLY A 247 14.76 13.05 -8.93
N ILE A 248 14.25 12.18 -9.79
CA ILE A 248 13.85 10.80 -9.46
C ILE A 248 14.60 9.86 -10.40
N LEU A 249 15.51 9.07 -9.83
CA LEU A 249 16.37 8.16 -10.56
C LEU A 249 15.99 6.72 -10.20
N ASN A 250 15.34 5.98 -11.09
CA ASN A 250 15.10 4.56 -10.88
C ASN A 250 16.43 3.81 -11.10
N LEU A 251 16.79 2.98 -10.14
CA LEU A 251 18.06 2.29 -10.09
C LEU A 251 17.85 0.80 -10.38
N SER A 252 18.89 0.17 -10.93
CA SER A 252 18.92 -1.28 -11.16
C SER A 252 18.94 -2.11 -9.87
N GLN A 253 19.36 -1.51 -8.76
CA GLN A 253 19.50 -2.14 -7.45
C GLN A 253 19.35 -1.09 -6.32
N PRO A 254 18.99 -1.50 -5.09
CA PRO A 254 18.97 -0.61 -3.94
C PRO A 254 20.33 0.05 -3.68
N LEU A 255 20.30 1.27 -3.15
CA LEU A 255 21.52 1.94 -2.71
C LEU A 255 22.08 1.26 -1.46
N THR A 256 23.39 1.01 -1.46
CA THR A 256 24.12 0.71 -0.23
C THR A 256 24.29 1.99 0.59
N ASP A 257 24.52 1.84 1.89
CA ASP A 257 24.74 2.98 2.79
C ASP A 257 25.88 3.87 2.32
N ASP A 258 26.98 3.27 1.85
CA ASP A 258 28.15 3.99 1.31
C ASP A 258 27.79 4.79 0.06
N ALA A 259 27.06 4.19 -0.88
CA ALA A 259 26.65 4.87 -2.12
C ALA A 259 25.68 6.01 -1.84
N PHE A 260 24.74 5.81 -0.90
CA PHE A 260 23.82 6.84 -0.47
C PHE A 260 24.57 8.00 0.22
N ALA A 261 25.52 7.71 1.12
CA ALA A 261 26.32 8.72 1.78
C ALA A 261 27.15 9.55 0.78
N ALA A 262 27.75 8.91 -0.22
CA ALA A 262 28.49 9.60 -1.27
C ALA A 262 27.59 10.59 -2.04
N VAL A 263 26.40 10.15 -2.44
CA VAL A 263 25.41 10.99 -3.13
C VAL A 263 24.90 12.14 -2.25
N ALA A 264 24.54 11.85 -0.99
CA ALA A 264 24.00 12.83 -0.05
C ALA A 264 25.03 13.92 0.32
N SER A 265 26.33 13.63 0.19
CA SER A 265 27.42 14.58 0.45
C SER A 265 27.73 15.53 -0.72
N LEU A 266 27.10 15.35 -1.88
CA LEU A 266 27.36 16.19 -3.05
C LEU A 266 26.91 17.64 -2.81
N PRO A 267 27.75 18.65 -3.09
CA PRO A 267 27.44 20.05 -2.78
C PRO A 267 26.18 20.62 -3.45
N GLY A 268 25.73 20.00 -4.55
CA GLY A 268 24.52 20.41 -5.27
C GLY A 268 23.23 19.85 -4.68
N ILE A 269 23.30 18.86 -3.79
CA ILE A 269 22.15 18.12 -3.29
C ILE A 269 21.72 18.69 -1.94
N ALA A 270 20.51 19.24 -1.88
CA ALA A 270 19.92 19.74 -0.64
C ALA A 270 19.32 18.60 0.19
N VAL A 271 18.64 17.66 -0.48
CA VAL A 271 18.02 16.48 0.15
C VAL A 271 18.19 15.29 -0.77
N ALA A 272 18.56 14.14 -0.21
CA ALA A 272 18.53 12.84 -0.90
C ALA A 272 17.69 11.83 -0.09
N ARG A 273 16.97 10.96 -0.79
CA ARG A 273 16.16 9.87 -0.22
C ARG A 273 16.31 8.62 -1.07
N ALA A 274 16.55 7.49 -0.43
CA ALA A 274 16.48 6.18 -1.05
C ALA A 274 15.08 5.61 -0.83
N VAL A 275 14.47 5.09 -1.90
CA VAL A 275 13.20 4.36 -1.89
C VAL A 275 13.48 2.95 -2.36
N VAL A 276 12.89 1.96 -1.69
CA VAL A 276 13.05 0.52 -1.99
C VAL A 276 11.73 -0.16 -2.27
#